data_AF-A0A7C3GMW1-F1
#
_entry.id   AF-A0A7C3GMW1-F1
#
_cell.length_a   1.000
_cell.length_b   1.000
_cell.length_c   1.000
_cell.angle_alpha   90.00
_cell.angle_beta   90.00
_cell.angle_gamma   90.00
#
_symmetry.space_group_name_H-M   'P 1'
#
loop_
_entity.id
_entity.type
_entity.pdbx_description
1 polymer ?
#
loop_
_entity_poly.entity_id
_entity_poly.type
_entity_poly.pdbx_seq_one_letter_code
_entity_poly.pdbx_strand_id
1 'polypeptide(L)'
;YRIIQIDPDFVPAETTTQEVFGIQFAQKRNTVIPTLAGFDNIVTENKQLPDNAKRDMLVALIALKYTQSNSVCFAKDGQLIGVGAGQQSRIHCVRLAAAKAETWWLRQHPTVLNLPFREKIGRPERDNAIDQFLLDGLSEAEERHWLQSFKEVPGRLSSAEKRHWLTQLQDATLGSDAFFPFRDSIDRAQQSGVAYVVQPGGSIRDNTVIDACNEYAISMAFTGTRLFHH
;
A
#
# COMPACT_ATOMS: atom_id res chain seq x y z
N TYR A 1 9.51 27.96 7.10
CA TYR A 1 8.34 27.08 6.97
C TYR A 1 7.41 27.67 5.94
N ARG A 2 6.93 26.89 4.95
CA ARG A 2 6.01 27.38 3.91
C ARG A 2 4.58 27.10 4.36
N ILE A 3 3.77 28.14 4.51
CA ILE A 3 2.34 28.04 4.89
C ILE A 3 1.53 28.36 3.64
N ILE A 4 0.61 27.48 3.25
CA ILE A 4 -0.29 27.66 2.10
C ILE A 4 -1.72 27.49 2.61
N GLN A 5 -2.58 28.46 2.30
CA GLN A 5 -4.03 28.36 2.50
C GLN A 5 -4.68 28.03 1.15
N ILE A 6 -5.56 27.04 1.12
CA ILE A 6 -6.32 26.64 -0.06
C ILE A 6 -7.76 27.13 0.14
N ASP A 7 -8.32 27.74 -0.90
CA ASP A 7 -9.75 28.05 -0.97
C ASP A 7 -10.54 26.74 -1.20
N PRO A 8 -11.39 26.30 -0.25
CA PRO A 8 -12.16 25.06 -0.39
C PRO A 8 -13.20 25.12 -1.51
N ASP A 9 -13.62 26.32 -1.93
CA ASP A 9 -14.63 26.54 -2.96
C ASP A 9 -14.01 26.66 -4.36
N PHE A 10 -12.69 26.62 -4.49
CA PHE A 10 -12.00 26.68 -5.77
C PHE A 10 -12.36 25.47 -6.66
N VAL A 11 -12.87 25.75 -7.86
CA VAL A 11 -13.16 24.75 -8.88
C VAL A 11 -12.12 24.83 -10.01
N PRO A 12 -11.33 23.78 -10.27
CA PRO A 12 -10.36 23.79 -11.36
C PRO A 12 -11.06 23.66 -12.72
N ALA A 13 -10.39 24.14 -13.78
CA ALA A 13 -10.86 23.96 -15.16
C ALA A 13 -11.06 22.48 -15.51
N GLU A 14 -12.05 22.18 -16.35
CA GLU A 14 -12.34 20.80 -16.77
C GLU A 14 -11.23 20.19 -17.61
N THR A 15 -10.56 21.00 -18.43
CA THR A 15 -9.46 20.56 -19.29
C THR A 15 -8.13 20.92 -18.66
N THR A 16 -7.23 19.95 -18.64
CA THR A 16 -5.82 20.13 -18.26
C THR A 16 -4.95 20.00 -19.49
N THR A 17 -4.01 20.92 -19.66
CA THR A 17 -3.01 20.87 -20.71
C THR A 17 -1.64 20.66 -20.10
N GLN A 18 -0.84 19.77 -20.68
CA GLN A 18 0.57 19.59 -20.36
C GLN A 18 1.40 19.71 -21.64
N GLU A 19 2.57 20.33 -21.54
CA GLU A 19 3.53 20.40 -22.64
C GLU A 19 4.62 19.36 -22.44
N VAL A 20 4.87 18.56 -23.47
CA VAL A 20 5.96 17.58 -23.51
C VAL A 20 6.71 17.77 -24.81
N PHE A 21 8.00 18.10 -24.73
CA PHE A 21 8.87 18.32 -25.91
C PHE A 21 8.30 19.36 -26.90
N GLY A 22 7.70 20.44 -26.39
CA GLY A 22 7.11 21.50 -27.21
C GLY A 22 5.76 21.16 -27.84
N ILE A 23 5.19 19.99 -27.52
CA ILE A 23 3.86 19.55 -27.97
C ILE A 23 2.89 19.64 -26.79
N GLN A 24 1.72 20.24 -27.03
CA GLN A 24 0.66 20.34 -26.02
C GLN A 24 -0.32 19.16 -26.10
N PHE A 25 -0.47 18.47 -24.98
CA PHE A 25 -1.48 17.43 -24.77
C PHE A 25 -2.59 18.00 -23.89
N ALA A 26 -3.82 18.02 -24.39
CA ALA A 26 -4.99 18.47 -23.65
C ALA A 26 -5.94 17.29 -23.41
N GLN A 27 -6.43 17.15 -22.19
CA GLN A 27 -7.41 16.13 -21.82
C GLN A 27 -8.39 16.67 -20.77
N LYS A 28 -9.56 16.06 -20.69
CA LYS A 28 -10.46 16.26 -19.55
C LYS A 28 -9.78 15.72 -18.29
N ARG A 29 -9.81 16.48 -17.20
CA ARG A 29 -9.26 16.05 -15.90
C ARG A 29 -10.03 14.85 -15.36
N ASN A 30 -9.36 14.02 -14.56
CA ASN A 30 -10.02 12.92 -13.87
C ASN A 30 -10.93 13.43 -12.73
N THR A 31 -12.23 13.55 -13.02
CA THR A 31 -13.27 13.96 -12.07
C THR A 31 -13.90 12.81 -11.31
N VAL A 32 -13.47 11.56 -11.53
CA VAL A 32 -14.05 10.39 -10.85
C VAL A 32 -13.84 10.50 -9.35
N ILE A 33 -14.90 10.36 -8.57
CA ILE A 33 -14.85 10.32 -7.11
C ILE A 33 -15.18 8.88 -6.70
N PRO A 34 -14.24 8.12 -6.13
CA PRO A 34 -14.55 6.84 -5.51
C PRO A 34 -15.61 7.02 -4.43
N THR A 35 -16.63 6.16 -4.41
CA THR A 35 -17.70 6.18 -3.41
C THR A 35 -17.98 4.78 -2.91
N LEU A 36 -18.66 4.66 -1.77
CA LEU A 36 -19.03 3.36 -1.18
C LEU A 36 -19.95 2.53 -2.10
N ALA A 37 -20.79 3.20 -2.90
CA ALA A 37 -21.64 2.54 -3.90
C ALA A 37 -20.82 1.87 -5.02
N GLY A 38 -19.56 2.27 -5.19
CA GLY A 38 -18.64 1.65 -6.16
C GLY A 38 -18.20 0.22 -5.79
N PHE A 39 -18.66 -0.34 -4.67
CA PHE A 39 -18.23 -1.65 -4.16
C PHE A 39 -19.32 -2.74 -4.23
N ASP A 40 -20.46 -2.46 -4.87
CA ASP A 40 -21.59 -3.40 -4.96
C ASP A 40 -21.30 -4.60 -5.88
N ASN A 41 -20.40 -4.44 -6.85
CA ASN A 41 -20.00 -5.49 -7.78
C ASN A 41 -18.92 -6.40 -7.17
N ILE A 42 -19.30 -7.21 -6.18
CA ILE A 42 -18.44 -8.23 -5.59
C ILE A 42 -18.44 -9.46 -6.50
N VAL A 43 -17.29 -9.80 -7.08
CA VAL A 43 -17.16 -10.82 -8.13
C VAL A 43 -16.79 -12.21 -7.59
N THR A 44 -16.26 -12.30 -6.38
CA THR A 44 -15.86 -13.54 -5.68
C THR A 44 -17.01 -14.25 -5.01
N GLU A 45 -16.87 -15.54 -4.70
CA GLU A 45 -17.88 -16.31 -3.94
C GLU A 45 -18.09 -15.76 -2.54
N ASN A 46 -17.00 -15.36 -1.86
CA ASN A 46 -17.11 -14.60 -0.63
C ASN A 46 -17.67 -13.20 -0.94
N LYS A 47 -18.89 -12.94 -0.46
CA LYS A 47 -19.59 -11.65 -0.59
C LYS A 47 -19.46 -10.77 0.66
N GLN A 48 -18.70 -11.20 1.67
CA GLN A 48 -18.56 -10.46 2.91
C GLN A 48 -17.65 -9.25 2.72
N LEU A 49 -18.26 -8.07 2.73
CA LEU A 49 -17.55 -6.81 2.68
C LEU A 49 -17.98 -5.90 3.83
N PRO A 50 -17.35 -6.02 5.01
CA PRO A 50 -17.69 -5.22 6.19
C PRO A 50 -17.31 -3.74 6.02
N ASP A 51 -17.86 -2.87 6.86
CA ASP A 51 -17.71 -1.41 6.72
C ASP A 51 -16.26 -0.93 6.87
N ASN A 52 -15.45 -1.60 7.69
CA ASN A 52 -14.02 -1.33 7.78
C ASN A 52 -13.30 -1.61 6.46
N ALA A 53 -13.64 -2.70 5.76
CA ALA A 53 -13.10 -3.02 4.45
C ALA A 53 -13.54 -2.00 3.39
N LYS A 54 -14.82 -1.58 3.40
CA LYS A 54 -15.31 -0.53 2.48
C LYS A 54 -14.60 0.81 2.70
N ARG A 55 -14.37 1.19 3.98
CA ARG A 55 -13.57 2.37 4.33
C ARG A 55 -12.15 2.24 3.77
N ASP A 56 -11.50 1.11 3.96
CA ASP A 56 -10.11 0.90 3.53
C ASP A 56 -10.00 0.85 2.00
N MET A 57 -10.99 0.29 1.28
CA MET A 57 -11.11 0.37 -0.17
C MET A 57 -11.26 1.83 -0.65
N LEU A 58 -12.07 2.64 0.04
CA LEU A 58 -12.24 4.05 -0.31
C LEU A 58 -10.94 4.84 -0.13
N VAL A 59 -10.25 4.65 0.99
CA VAL A 59 -8.93 5.24 1.25
C VAL A 59 -7.92 4.81 0.18
N ALA A 60 -7.90 3.53 -0.17
CA ALA A 60 -7.04 2.99 -1.21
C ALA A 60 -7.29 3.65 -2.58
N LEU A 61 -8.54 3.69 -3.05
CA LEU A 61 -8.85 4.26 -4.37
C LEU A 61 -8.59 5.77 -4.44
N ILE A 62 -8.88 6.52 -3.38
CA ILE A 62 -8.56 7.95 -3.32
C ILE A 62 -7.04 8.15 -3.41
N ALA A 63 -6.26 7.37 -2.66
CA ALA A 63 -4.80 7.45 -2.72
C ALA A 63 -4.25 7.10 -4.12
N LEU A 64 -4.74 6.01 -4.71
CA LEU A 64 -4.30 5.54 -6.02
C LEU A 64 -4.62 6.51 -7.14
N LYS A 65 -5.78 7.19 -7.07
CA LYS A 65 -6.15 8.25 -8.02
C LYS A 65 -5.10 9.37 -8.12
N TYR A 66 -4.36 9.62 -7.05
CA TYR A 66 -3.33 10.66 -6.98
C TYR A 66 -1.91 10.10 -6.84
N THR A 67 -1.72 8.80 -7.06
CA THR A 67 -0.40 8.15 -7.00
C THR A 67 0.10 7.91 -8.42
N GLN A 68 1.35 8.30 -8.70
CA GLN A 68 2.00 8.11 -9.99
C GLN A 68 1.94 6.63 -10.42
N SER A 69 1.43 6.39 -11.62
CA SER A 69 1.13 5.05 -12.14
C SER A 69 2.38 4.32 -12.69
N ASN A 70 2.40 2.99 -12.70
CA ASN A 70 1.36 2.13 -12.11
C ASN A 70 1.48 2.09 -10.59
N SER A 71 0.32 2.08 -9.93
CA SER A 71 0.23 2.12 -8.47
C SER A 71 -0.65 1.01 -7.88
N VAL A 72 -0.21 0.52 -6.73
CA VAL A 72 -0.87 -0.49 -5.89
C VAL A 72 -0.67 -0.07 -4.44
N CYS A 73 -1.69 -0.24 -3.61
CA CYS A 73 -1.56 0.06 -2.19
C CYS A 73 -2.21 -1.01 -1.31
N PHE A 74 -1.74 -1.06 -0.07
CA PHE A 74 -2.31 -1.83 1.02
C PHE A 74 -2.87 -0.83 2.01
N ALA A 75 -4.13 -1.01 2.40
CA ALA A 75 -4.82 -0.19 3.38
C ALA A 75 -5.32 -1.06 4.53
N LYS A 76 -5.29 -0.51 5.73
CA LYS A 76 -5.83 -1.11 6.95
C LYS A 76 -6.16 -0.01 7.94
N ASP A 77 -7.26 -0.15 8.67
CA ASP A 77 -7.63 0.74 9.78
C ASP A 77 -7.75 2.23 9.37
N GLY A 78 -8.21 2.48 8.13
CA GLY A 78 -8.46 3.82 7.61
C GLY A 78 -7.20 4.54 7.11
N GLN A 79 -6.09 3.83 6.96
CA GLN A 79 -4.82 4.38 6.47
C GLN A 79 -4.16 3.47 5.45
N LEU A 80 -3.23 4.03 4.67
CA LEU A 80 -2.29 3.22 3.90
C LEU A 80 -1.23 2.64 4.84
N ILE A 81 -0.92 1.37 4.64
CA ILE A 81 0.19 0.67 5.30
C ILE A 81 1.32 0.36 4.31
N GLY A 82 1.03 0.36 3.01
CA GLY A 82 2.03 0.21 1.96
C GLY A 82 1.57 0.79 0.63
N VAL A 83 2.48 1.41 -0.14
CA VAL A 83 2.16 1.96 -1.47
C VAL A 83 3.32 1.80 -2.43
N GLY A 84 3.03 1.25 -3.61
CA GLY A 84 3.90 1.24 -4.76
C GLY A 84 3.46 2.29 -5.77
N ALA A 85 4.43 3.02 -6.32
CA ALA A 85 4.22 4.12 -7.24
C ALA A 85 5.26 4.08 -8.37
N GLY A 86 4.88 4.53 -9.56
CA GLY A 86 5.76 4.67 -10.72
C GLY A 86 6.32 3.35 -11.25
N GLN A 87 5.71 2.20 -10.91
CA GLN A 87 6.22 0.90 -11.32
C GLN A 87 5.71 0.53 -12.72
N GLN A 88 6.52 -0.21 -13.47
CA GLN A 88 6.16 -0.63 -14.83
C GLN A 88 5.43 -1.98 -14.84
N SER A 89 5.82 -2.90 -13.95
CA SER A 89 5.22 -4.23 -13.80
C SER A 89 4.24 -4.26 -12.63
N ARG A 90 3.03 -4.82 -12.85
CA ARG A 90 1.98 -4.91 -11.83
C ARG A 90 2.41 -5.74 -10.63
N ILE A 91 2.95 -6.93 -10.85
CA ILE A 91 3.44 -7.80 -9.77
C ILE A 91 4.61 -7.18 -9.01
N HIS A 92 5.49 -6.44 -9.68
CA HIS A 92 6.56 -5.71 -8.99
C HIS A 92 5.99 -4.60 -8.10
N CYS A 93 4.96 -3.89 -8.57
CA CYS A 93 4.25 -2.89 -7.77
C CYS A 93 3.59 -3.51 -6.53
N VAL A 94 2.92 -4.67 -6.69
CA VAL A 94 2.35 -5.43 -5.57
C VAL A 94 3.42 -5.84 -4.57
N ARG A 95 4.52 -6.45 -5.02
CA ARG A 95 5.62 -6.88 -4.13
C ARG A 95 6.24 -5.72 -3.37
N LEU A 96 6.43 -4.57 -4.02
CA LEU A 96 6.98 -3.37 -3.40
C LEU A 96 6.01 -2.77 -2.37
N ALA A 97 4.72 -2.69 -2.69
CA ALA A 97 3.70 -2.20 -1.75
C ALA A 97 3.54 -3.15 -0.56
N ALA A 98 3.59 -4.46 -0.79
CA ALA A 98 3.52 -5.48 0.24
C ALA A 98 4.73 -5.43 1.20
N ALA A 99 5.95 -5.29 0.67
CA ALA A 99 7.14 -5.13 1.50
C ALA A 99 7.06 -3.90 2.42
N LYS A 100 6.45 -2.80 1.95
CA LYS A 100 6.18 -1.62 2.81
C LYS A 100 5.14 -1.92 3.89
N ALA A 101 4.07 -2.62 3.55
CA ALA A 101 3.04 -3.04 4.51
C ALA A 101 3.61 -3.99 5.59
N GLU A 102 4.49 -4.90 5.19
CA GLU A 102 5.18 -5.83 6.09
C GLU A 102 6.15 -5.09 7.02
N THR A 103 6.93 -4.14 6.51
CA THR A 103 7.77 -3.27 7.35
C THR A 103 6.92 -2.45 8.30
N TRP A 104 5.80 -1.89 7.83
CA TRP A 104 4.84 -1.23 8.71
C TRP A 104 4.42 -2.19 9.82
N TRP A 105 3.97 -3.39 9.50
CA TRP A 105 3.51 -4.38 10.49
C TRP A 105 4.58 -4.80 11.50
N LEU A 106 5.81 -5.04 11.03
CA LEU A 106 6.95 -5.40 11.87
C LEU A 106 7.32 -4.29 12.86
N ARG A 107 7.07 -3.01 12.53
CA ARG A 107 7.29 -1.90 13.47
C ARG A 107 6.38 -1.96 14.71
N GLN A 108 5.29 -2.72 14.66
CA GLN A 108 4.42 -2.96 15.81
C GLN A 108 4.84 -4.17 16.65
N HIS A 109 5.87 -4.92 16.25
CA HIS A 109 6.35 -6.07 17.01
C HIS A 109 6.76 -5.63 18.43
N PRO A 110 6.42 -6.39 19.51
CA PRO A 110 6.74 -6.00 20.88
C PRO A 110 8.23 -5.69 21.11
N THR A 111 9.14 -6.48 20.54
CA THR A 111 10.58 -6.19 20.56
C THR A 111 10.94 -4.82 19.95
N VAL A 112 10.28 -4.43 18.86
CA VAL A 112 10.53 -3.14 18.19
C VAL A 112 9.99 -1.98 19.04
N LEU A 113 8.79 -2.14 19.59
CA LEU A 113 8.16 -1.15 20.47
C LEU A 113 8.97 -0.92 21.77
N ASN A 114 9.69 -1.94 22.23
CA ASN A 114 10.50 -1.91 23.44
C ASN A 114 12.01 -1.78 23.18
N LEU A 115 12.41 -1.29 22.00
CA LEU A 115 13.84 -1.10 21.70
C LEU A 115 14.50 -0.16 22.73
N PRO A 116 15.68 -0.53 23.26
CA PRO A 116 16.31 0.15 24.39
C PRO A 116 17.11 1.38 23.93
N PHE A 117 16.43 2.39 23.39
CA PHE A 117 17.09 3.59 22.89
C PHE A 117 17.83 4.36 23.97
N ARG A 118 18.97 4.96 23.60
CA ARG A 118 19.71 5.88 24.48
C ARG A 118 18.86 7.07 24.89
N GLU A 119 19.22 7.68 26.01
CA GLU A 119 18.54 8.87 26.49
C GLU A 119 18.69 10.03 25.50
N LYS A 120 17.63 10.83 25.39
CA LYS A 120 17.58 12.02 24.52
C LYS A 120 17.83 11.74 23.03
N ILE A 121 17.63 10.51 22.55
CA ILE A 121 17.64 10.22 21.11
C ILE A 121 16.59 11.07 20.38
N GLY A 122 16.96 11.65 19.25
CA GLY A 122 16.03 12.42 18.42
C GLY A 122 14.99 11.51 17.75
N ARG A 123 13.81 12.04 17.44
CA ARG A 123 12.77 11.28 16.73
C ARG A 123 13.25 10.75 15.35
N PRO A 124 13.91 11.55 14.49
CA PRO A 124 14.38 11.04 13.19
C PRO A 124 15.44 9.93 13.33
N GLU A 125 16.33 10.05 14.31
CA GLU A 125 17.36 9.06 14.61
C GLU A 125 16.72 7.75 15.11
N ARG A 126 15.71 7.86 15.98
CA ARG A 126 14.91 6.71 16.44
C ARG A 126 14.21 6.01 15.27
N ASP A 127 13.55 6.76 14.40
CA ASP A 127 12.84 6.20 13.24
C ASP A 127 13.83 5.46 12.31
N ASN A 128 14.98 6.07 12.02
CA ASN A 128 16.02 5.42 11.20
C ASN A 128 16.60 4.15 11.84
N ALA A 129 16.82 4.18 13.16
CA ALA A 129 17.32 3.03 13.90
C ALA A 129 16.31 1.87 13.91
N ILE A 130 15.00 2.16 13.94
CA ILE A 130 13.94 1.14 13.80
C ILE A 130 13.98 0.54 12.39
N ASP A 131 14.06 1.37 11.35
CA ASP A 131 14.11 0.87 9.97
C ASP A 131 15.34 -0.04 9.75
N GLN A 132 16.50 0.36 10.27
CA GLN A 132 17.74 -0.42 10.22
C GLN A 132 17.71 -1.72 11.05
N PHE A 133 16.96 -1.74 12.16
CA PHE A 133 16.74 -2.95 12.95
C PHE A 133 15.97 -4.01 12.16
N LEU A 134 15.04 -3.57 11.29
CA LEU A 134 14.18 -4.45 10.51
C LEU A 134 14.82 -4.99 9.24
N LEU A 135 15.93 -4.42 8.78
CA LEU A 135 16.73 -4.95 7.68
C LEU A 135 17.33 -6.33 8.02
N ASP A 136 17.60 -7.13 6.99
CA ASP A 136 18.21 -8.46 7.15
C ASP A 136 19.70 -8.38 7.48
N GLY A 137 20.34 -7.25 7.17
CA GLY A 137 21.72 -6.98 7.54
C GLY A 137 22.03 -5.49 7.37
N LEU A 138 23.10 -5.05 8.02
CA LEU A 138 23.69 -3.74 7.87
C LEU A 138 25.13 -3.91 7.37
N SER A 139 25.65 -2.93 6.65
CA SER A 139 27.10 -2.82 6.46
C SER A 139 27.81 -2.56 7.79
N GLU A 140 29.10 -2.88 7.88
CA GLU A 140 29.91 -2.61 9.08
C GLU A 140 29.90 -1.12 9.47
N ALA A 141 29.81 -0.23 8.48
CA ALA A 141 29.71 1.20 8.73
C ALA A 141 28.35 1.57 9.35
N GLU A 142 27.26 1.07 8.80
CA GLU A 142 25.91 1.30 9.34
C GLU A 142 25.77 0.71 10.74
N GLU A 143 26.24 -0.51 10.96
CA GLU A 143 26.15 -1.18 12.26
C GLU A 143 26.86 -0.38 13.37
N ARG A 144 28.07 0.12 13.10
CA ARG A 144 28.80 0.97 14.06
C ARG A 144 28.04 2.23 14.47
N HIS A 145 27.31 2.85 13.56
CA HIS A 145 26.49 4.03 13.88
C HIS A 145 25.17 3.64 14.54
N TRP A 146 24.53 2.59 14.04
CA TRP A 146 23.27 2.08 14.54
C TRP A 146 23.36 1.69 16.02
N LEU A 147 24.44 1.02 16.44
CA LEU A 147 24.70 0.65 17.83
C LEU A 147 24.74 1.86 18.78
N GLN A 148 25.11 3.05 18.29
CA GLN A 148 25.12 4.28 19.10
C GLN A 148 23.70 4.78 19.44
N SER A 149 22.66 4.22 18.82
CA SER A 149 21.27 4.59 19.08
C SER A 149 20.71 3.97 20.37
N PHE A 150 21.38 2.97 20.96
CA PHE A 150 20.84 2.15 22.05
C PHE A 150 21.66 2.25 23.34
N LYS A 151 21.01 2.08 24.49
CA LYS A 151 21.67 1.94 25.81
C LYS A 151 22.37 0.59 25.94
N GLU A 152 21.74 -0.43 25.37
CA GLU A 152 22.17 -1.82 25.37
C GLU A 152 21.88 -2.40 23.98
N VAL A 153 22.74 -3.28 23.50
CA VAL A 153 22.63 -3.81 22.13
C VAL A 153 21.38 -4.69 22.03
N PRO A 154 20.37 -4.34 21.22
CA PRO A 154 19.16 -5.13 21.14
C PRO A 154 19.40 -6.41 20.34
N GLY A 155 18.84 -7.53 20.80
CA GLY A 155 18.76 -8.75 20.01
C GLY A 155 17.91 -8.53 18.76
N ARG A 156 18.41 -8.91 17.58
CA ARG A 156 17.66 -8.81 16.33
C ARG A 156 16.57 -9.88 16.25
N LEU A 157 15.48 -9.52 15.57
CA LEU A 157 14.47 -10.51 15.17
C LEU A 157 15.05 -11.46 14.12
N SER A 158 14.99 -12.75 14.41
CA SER A 158 15.28 -13.80 13.44
C SER A 158 14.27 -13.79 12.29
N SER A 159 14.65 -14.35 11.14
CA SER A 159 13.74 -14.50 10.01
C SER A 159 12.52 -15.39 10.33
N ALA A 160 12.61 -16.26 11.34
CA ALA A 160 11.48 -17.05 11.81
C ALA A 160 10.48 -16.21 12.62
N GLU A 161 10.98 -15.38 13.54
CA GLU A 161 10.15 -14.45 14.32
C GLU A 161 9.47 -13.42 13.43
N LYS A 162 10.21 -12.81 12.48
CA LYS A 162 9.63 -11.89 11.49
C LYS A 162 8.48 -12.56 10.74
N ARG A 163 8.71 -13.76 10.18
CA ARG A 163 7.67 -14.50 9.44
C ARG A 163 6.46 -14.82 10.31
N HIS A 164 6.68 -15.29 11.53
CA HIS A 164 5.59 -15.60 12.45
C HIS A 164 4.75 -14.36 12.78
N TRP A 165 5.38 -13.21 13.01
CA TRP A 165 4.66 -11.95 13.24
C TRP A 165 3.85 -11.52 12.02
N LEU A 166 4.42 -11.64 10.82
CA LEU A 166 3.74 -11.28 9.58
C LEU A 166 2.47 -12.12 9.32
N THR A 167 2.39 -13.37 9.78
CA THR A 167 1.16 -14.18 9.64
C THR A 167 0.00 -13.66 10.50
N GLN A 168 0.28 -12.78 11.47
CA GLN A 168 -0.75 -12.16 12.32
C GLN A 168 -1.40 -10.93 11.67
N LEU A 169 -0.83 -10.41 10.57
CA LEU A 169 -1.48 -9.37 9.79
C LEU A 169 -2.70 -9.97 9.10
N GLN A 170 -3.88 -9.44 9.38
CA GLN A 170 -5.15 -9.87 8.81
C GLN A 170 -6.01 -8.66 8.44
N ASP A 171 -7.07 -8.90 7.66
CA ASP A 171 -8.06 -7.89 7.25
C ASP A 171 -7.46 -6.68 6.52
N ALA A 172 -6.35 -6.87 5.82
CA ALA A 172 -5.79 -5.83 4.96
C ALA A 172 -6.58 -5.76 3.63
N THR A 173 -6.65 -4.56 3.07
CA THR A 173 -7.27 -4.29 1.77
C THR A 173 -6.19 -3.98 0.73
N LEU A 174 -6.21 -4.68 -0.40
CA LEU A 174 -5.39 -4.40 -1.56
C LEU A 174 -6.17 -3.54 -2.56
N GLY A 175 -5.62 -2.39 -2.94
CA GLY A 175 -6.14 -1.56 -4.03
C GLY A 175 -5.20 -1.51 -5.23
N SER A 176 -5.74 -1.47 -6.44
CA SER A 176 -4.96 -1.30 -7.68
C SER A 176 -5.59 -0.27 -8.63
N ASP A 177 -4.76 0.58 -9.22
CA ASP A 177 -5.21 1.60 -10.19
C ASP A 177 -5.65 1.03 -11.54
N ALA A 178 -5.25 -0.20 -11.86
CA ALA A 178 -5.69 -0.97 -13.02
C ALA A 178 -5.88 -2.45 -12.67
N PHE A 179 -6.36 -3.25 -13.63
CA PHE A 179 -6.62 -4.66 -13.41
C PHE A 179 -5.35 -5.46 -13.09
N PHE A 180 -5.50 -6.59 -12.41
CA PHE A 180 -4.46 -7.60 -12.23
C PHE A 180 -4.42 -8.54 -13.44
N PRO A 181 -3.25 -8.69 -14.10
CA PRO A 181 -3.15 -9.55 -15.28
C PRO A 181 -3.07 -11.05 -14.94
N PHE A 182 -2.58 -11.41 -13.75
CA PHE A 182 -2.35 -12.79 -13.32
C PHE A 182 -2.61 -12.97 -11.82
N ARG A 183 -2.80 -14.22 -11.38
CA ARG A 183 -3.05 -14.60 -9.98
C ARG A 183 -1.88 -14.30 -9.02
N ASP A 184 -0.66 -14.19 -9.54
CA ASP A 184 0.55 -13.95 -8.75
C ASP A 184 0.46 -12.71 -7.83
N SER A 185 -0.34 -11.73 -8.25
CA SER A 185 -0.64 -10.51 -7.49
C SER A 185 -1.48 -10.83 -6.25
N ILE A 186 -2.45 -11.74 -6.37
CA ILE A 186 -3.28 -12.22 -5.26
C ILE A 186 -2.46 -13.14 -4.35
N ASP A 187 -1.72 -14.09 -4.93
CA ASP A 187 -0.86 -15.02 -4.18
C ASP A 187 0.16 -14.26 -3.31
N ARG A 188 0.72 -13.15 -3.83
CA ARG A 188 1.62 -12.28 -3.06
C ARG A 188 0.89 -11.47 -2.00
N ALA A 189 -0.27 -10.92 -2.31
CA ALA A 189 -1.03 -10.06 -1.40
C ALA A 189 -1.57 -10.84 -0.19
N GLN A 190 -2.02 -12.08 -0.41
CA GLN A 190 -2.49 -12.98 0.64
C GLN A 190 -1.43 -13.21 1.72
N GLN A 191 -0.15 -13.32 1.34
CA GLN A 191 0.97 -13.48 2.28
C GLN A 191 1.16 -12.26 3.21
N SER A 192 0.56 -11.12 2.89
CA SER A 192 0.56 -9.90 3.71
C SER A 192 -0.82 -9.59 4.30
N GLY A 193 -1.61 -10.62 4.59
CA GLY A 193 -2.84 -10.48 5.37
C GLY A 193 -4.02 -9.89 4.62
N VAL A 194 -3.97 -9.87 3.29
CA VAL A 194 -5.07 -9.33 2.47
C VAL A 194 -6.27 -10.26 2.51
N ALA A 195 -7.41 -9.70 2.93
CA ALA A 195 -8.72 -10.36 2.90
C ALA A 195 -9.69 -9.69 1.90
N TYR A 196 -9.35 -8.47 1.43
CA TYR A 196 -10.20 -7.66 0.58
C TYR A 196 -9.42 -7.07 -0.60
N VAL A 197 -10.00 -7.08 -1.80
CA VAL A 197 -9.35 -6.53 -3.01
C VAL A 197 -10.30 -5.59 -3.75
N VAL A 198 -9.80 -4.44 -4.18
CA VAL A 198 -10.52 -3.51 -5.05
C VAL A 198 -9.68 -3.18 -6.28
N GLN A 199 -10.28 -3.39 -7.45
CA GLN A 199 -9.66 -3.12 -8.76
C GLN A 199 -10.74 -2.78 -9.80
N PRO A 200 -10.38 -2.21 -10.97
CA PRO A 200 -11.40 -1.93 -11.99
C PRO A 200 -12.02 -3.15 -12.66
N GLY A 201 -11.30 -4.27 -12.75
CA GLY A 201 -11.64 -5.38 -13.65
C GLY A 201 -11.33 -5.05 -15.12
N GLY A 202 -11.68 -5.96 -16.02
CA GLY A 202 -11.47 -5.83 -17.47
C GLY A 202 -10.22 -6.54 -18.01
N SER A 203 -9.65 -7.47 -17.25
CA SER A 203 -8.59 -8.36 -17.77
C SER A 203 -9.20 -9.50 -18.57
N ILE A 204 -8.54 -9.91 -19.65
CA ILE A 204 -8.88 -11.17 -20.36
C ILE A 204 -8.79 -12.38 -19.42
N ARG A 205 -8.02 -12.25 -18.32
CA ARG A 205 -7.75 -13.29 -17.34
C ARG A 205 -8.42 -13.02 -15.98
N ASP A 206 -9.47 -12.20 -15.93
CA ASP A 206 -10.16 -11.89 -14.67
C ASP A 206 -10.60 -13.15 -13.92
N ASN A 207 -11.10 -14.18 -14.63
CA ASN A 207 -11.51 -15.44 -14.01
C ASN A 207 -10.38 -16.08 -13.20
N THR A 208 -9.15 -16.13 -13.72
CA THR A 208 -8.00 -16.71 -12.99
C THR A 208 -7.65 -15.93 -11.72
N VAL A 209 -7.88 -14.63 -11.72
CA VAL A 209 -7.65 -13.77 -10.55
C VAL A 209 -8.79 -13.93 -9.53
N ILE A 210 -10.03 -14.03 -10.00
CA ILE A 210 -11.21 -14.30 -9.17
C ILE A 210 -11.11 -15.67 -8.50
N ASP A 211 -10.73 -16.70 -9.25
CA ASP A 211 -10.52 -18.06 -8.75
C ASP A 211 -9.47 -18.08 -7.64
N ALA A 212 -8.34 -17.38 -7.82
CA ALA A 212 -7.33 -17.24 -6.78
C ALA A 212 -7.86 -16.53 -5.52
N CYS A 213 -8.71 -15.52 -5.67
CA CYS A 213 -9.37 -14.92 -4.51
C CYS A 213 -10.33 -15.89 -3.82
N ASN A 214 -11.09 -16.68 -4.57
CA ASN A 214 -11.97 -17.71 -4.01
C ASN A 214 -11.18 -18.79 -3.25
N GLU A 215 -10.05 -19.26 -3.80
CA GLU A 215 -9.13 -20.20 -3.13
C GLU A 215 -8.68 -19.69 -1.74
N TYR A 216 -8.50 -18.38 -1.59
CA TYR A 216 -8.08 -17.74 -0.34
C TYR A 216 -9.22 -17.12 0.47
N ALA A 217 -10.47 -17.32 0.06
CA ALA A 217 -11.66 -16.68 0.64
C ALA A 217 -11.59 -15.13 0.70
N ILE A 218 -10.85 -14.51 -0.23
CA ILE A 218 -10.72 -13.05 -0.37
C ILE A 218 -11.96 -12.50 -1.06
N SER A 219 -12.53 -11.41 -0.54
CA SER A 219 -13.61 -10.69 -1.21
C SER A 219 -13.07 -9.65 -2.17
N MET A 220 -13.49 -9.69 -3.44
CA MET A 220 -13.01 -8.78 -4.49
C MET A 220 -14.17 -7.96 -5.08
N ALA A 221 -14.00 -6.64 -5.11
CA ALA A 221 -14.93 -5.70 -5.75
C ALA A 221 -14.34 -5.11 -7.04
N PHE A 222 -15.15 -5.09 -8.11
CA PHE A 222 -14.82 -4.47 -9.38
C PHE A 222 -15.46 -3.08 -9.51
N THR A 223 -14.64 -2.05 -9.73
CA THR A 223 -15.12 -0.65 -9.81
C THR A 223 -15.49 -0.21 -11.23
N GLY A 224 -15.04 -0.94 -12.25
CA GLY A 224 -15.17 -0.56 -13.66
C GLY A 224 -14.37 0.69 -14.06
N THR A 225 -13.58 1.28 -13.15
CA THR A 225 -12.94 2.58 -13.38
C THR A 225 -11.44 2.54 -13.11
N ARG A 226 -10.64 2.77 -14.15
CA ARG A 226 -9.17 2.85 -14.07
C ARG A 226 -8.74 4.21 -13.51
N LEU A 227 -7.66 4.23 -12.71
CA LEU A 227 -7.20 5.40 -11.97
C LEU A 227 -5.75 5.80 -12.31
N PHE A 228 -5.37 5.75 -13.59
CA PHE A 228 -4.02 6.15 -13.99
C PHE A 228 -3.73 7.63 -13.72
N HIS A 229 -2.51 7.90 -13.27
CA HIS A 229 -1.99 9.23 -13.02
C HIS A 229 -0.52 9.33 -13.46
N HIS A 230 -0.22 10.31 -14.30
CA HIS A 230 1.13 10.64 -14.80
C HIS A 230 1.36 12.14 -14.62
#